data_AF-A0A7C9K467-F1
#
_entry.id   AF-A0A7C9K467-F1
#
_cell.length_a   1.000
_cell.length_b   1.000
_cell.length_c   1.000
_cell.angle_alpha   90.00
_cell.angle_beta   90.00
_cell.angle_gamma   90.00
#
_symmetry.space_group_name_H-M   'P 1'
#
loop_
_entity.id
_entity.type
_entity.pdbx_description
1 polymer ?
#
loop_
_entity_poly.entity_id
_entity_poly.type
_entity_poly.pdbx_seq_one_letter_code
_entity_poly.pdbx_strand_id
1 'polypeptide(L)'
;MPSLRLLAFCAAIGAWGAAYGGDMAADQRLVDAASLKDVAAVFAPEGAWQHQNVAALEEQLREVLASNGDTDSVFLVDADLGPLSKALLVVLNEEPMIPHARYRLRYAQANVTPEASPPLIVELVEVSRFNLGPARHAELVEILGEEQVASVDAFGQASDVSWRLITRPIMGQVADITHAARRELPEDSAEKCLGLSCQTIESLNDAVRDWPELEPAEFPFKPEQMELSLLQAGLEQLGLRQRDEQGRTSWRVPEWPESVTPGEPFIEVSLERGMGQDDALDLVIHHDQLMDDHTRALWERLVILGTGDAARVVTTRDQEPWPRPDW
;
A
#
# COMPACT_ATOMS: atom_id res chain seq x y z
N MET A 1 -5.61 -51.56 -47.55
CA MET A 1 -6.23 -50.25 -47.31
C MET A 1 -7.05 -50.33 -46.03
N PRO A 2 -6.58 -49.68 -44.96
CA PRO A 2 -7.48 -48.94 -44.09
C PRO A 2 -7.00 -47.50 -43.88
N SER A 3 -7.97 -46.60 -43.74
CA SER A 3 -7.87 -45.15 -43.84
C SER A 3 -7.24 -44.48 -42.62
N LEU A 4 -6.30 -43.56 -42.89
CA LEU A 4 -5.91 -42.48 -41.97
C LEU A 4 -7.16 -41.68 -41.54
N ARG A 5 -7.32 -41.44 -40.24
CA ARG A 5 -8.15 -40.36 -39.72
C ARG A 5 -7.27 -39.38 -38.96
N LEU A 6 -7.28 -38.14 -39.45
CA LEU A 6 -6.62 -36.95 -38.94
C LEU A 6 -6.93 -36.72 -37.46
N LEU A 7 -5.87 -36.45 -36.69
CA LEU A 7 -5.92 -35.73 -35.42
C LEU A 7 -6.30 -34.28 -35.70
N ALA A 8 -7.50 -33.88 -35.30
CA ALA A 8 -7.88 -32.47 -35.24
C ALA A 8 -7.49 -31.92 -33.87
N PHE A 9 -6.40 -31.14 -33.84
CA PHE A 9 -6.04 -30.26 -32.74
C PHE A 9 -7.11 -29.16 -32.63
N CYS A 10 -8.00 -29.26 -31.64
CA CYS A 10 -8.81 -28.12 -31.25
C CYS A 10 -7.97 -27.26 -30.31
N ALA A 11 -7.50 -26.13 -30.85
CA ALA A 11 -6.96 -25.04 -30.06
C ALA A 11 -8.06 -24.53 -29.11
N ALA A 12 -7.84 -24.69 -27.81
CA ALA A 12 -8.64 -24.04 -26.79
C ALA A 12 -8.30 -22.54 -26.83
N ILE A 13 -9.18 -21.77 -27.46
CA ILE A 13 -9.19 -20.31 -27.35
C ILE A 13 -9.51 -20.01 -25.89
N GLY A 14 -8.52 -19.49 -25.15
CA GLY A 14 -8.66 -19.06 -23.78
C GLY A 14 -9.78 -18.03 -23.68
N ALA A 15 -10.84 -18.40 -22.98
CA ALA A 15 -11.91 -17.50 -22.63
C ALA A 15 -11.33 -16.37 -21.77
N TRP A 16 -11.49 -15.15 -22.25
CA TRP A 16 -11.28 -13.93 -21.48
C TRP A 16 -12.19 -13.98 -20.26
N GLY A 17 -11.60 -14.26 -19.09
CA GLY A 17 -12.22 -13.93 -17.83
C GLY A 17 -12.28 -12.41 -17.75
N ALA A 18 -13.48 -11.84 -17.73
CA ALA A 18 -13.67 -10.49 -17.23
C ALA A 18 -13.14 -10.48 -15.79
N ALA A 19 -11.96 -9.88 -15.59
CA ALA A 19 -11.39 -9.66 -14.28
C ALA A 19 -12.35 -8.70 -13.54
N TYR A 20 -13.21 -9.26 -12.70
CA TYR A 20 -14.04 -8.51 -11.78
C TYR A 20 -13.12 -7.83 -10.77
N GLY A 21 -12.72 -6.59 -11.07
CA GLY A 21 -12.02 -5.68 -10.15
C GLY A 21 -10.94 -6.32 -9.29
N GLY A 22 -10.07 -7.17 -9.84
CA GLY A 22 -9.06 -7.89 -9.07
C GLY A 22 -8.02 -6.99 -8.41
N ASP A 23 -7.16 -7.58 -7.59
CA ASP A 23 -5.94 -7.01 -6.98
C ASP A 23 -5.11 -6.15 -7.95
N MET A 24 -4.34 -5.18 -7.46
CA MET A 24 -3.52 -4.31 -8.33
C MET A 24 -2.45 -5.13 -9.05
N ALA A 25 -2.46 -5.09 -10.39
CA ALA A 25 -1.60 -5.90 -11.24
C ALA A 25 -1.34 -5.21 -12.59
N ALA A 26 -0.34 -5.72 -13.33
CA ALA A 26 -0.04 -5.32 -14.69
C ALA A 26 -1.29 -5.33 -15.58
N ASP A 27 -1.53 -4.25 -16.32
CA ASP A 27 -2.62 -4.19 -17.28
C ASP A 27 -2.16 -3.55 -18.60
N GLN A 28 -2.18 -4.34 -19.67
CA GLN A 28 -1.75 -3.90 -20.99
C GLN A 28 -2.55 -2.69 -21.51
N ARG A 29 -3.80 -2.50 -21.06
CA ARG A 29 -4.64 -1.36 -21.45
C ARG A 29 -4.09 -0.03 -20.91
N LEU A 30 -3.24 -0.06 -19.87
CA LEU A 30 -2.56 1.13 -19.35
C LEU A 30 -1.38 1.57 -20.22
N VAL A 31 -0.85 0.72 -21.10
CA VAL A 31 0.25 1.06 -22.00
C VAL A 31 -0.18 2.12 -23.03
N ASP A 32 -1.41 2.02 -23.51
CA ASP A 32 -1.96 2.88 -24.57
C ASP A 32 -2.86 4.00 -24.02
N ALA A 33 -2.81 4.28 -22.71
CA ALA A 33 -3.67 5.27 -22.09
C ALA A 33 -3.36 6.69 -22.63
N ALA A 34 -4.35 7.31 -23.27
CA ALA A 34 -4.21 8.65 -23.85
C ALA A 34 -4.59 9.77 -22.87
N SER A 35 -5.29 9.42 -21.77
CA SER A 35 -5.75 10.35 -20.76
C SER A 35 -5.77 9.75 -19.35
N LEU A 36 -5.82 10.62 -18.33
CA LEU A 36 -6.07 10.21 -16.94
C LEU A 36 -7.38 9.43 -16.77
N LYS A 37 -8.39 9.75 -17.59
CA LYS A 37 -9.68 9.05 -17.57
C LYS A 37 -9.54 7.61 -18.07
N ASP A 38 -8.68 7.37 -19.05
CA ASP A 38 -8.42 6.01 -19.54
C ASP A 38 -7.69 5.18 -18.48
N VAL A 39 -6.70 5.76 -17.80
CA VAL A 39 -6.05 5.15 -16.64
C VAL A 39 -7.08 4.84 -15.56
N ALA A 40 -7.95 5.78 -15.19
CA ALA A 40 -8.98 5.60 -14.18
C ALA A 40 -9.98 4.49 -14.54
N ALA A 41 -10.42 4.43 -15.80
CA ALA A 41 -11.34 3.39 -16.28
C ALA A 41 -10.75 1.98 -16.22
N VAL A 42 -9.43 1.84 -16.34
CA VAL A 42 -8.72 0.56 -16.23
C VAL A 42 -8.40 0.24 -14.77
N PHE A 43 -7.83 1.20 -14.05
CA PHE A 43 -7.34 1.02 -12.69
C PHE A 43 -8.46 0.94 -11.65
N ALA A 44 -9.55 1.69 -11.82
CA ALA A 44 -10.70 1.68 -10.91
C ALA A 44 -12.01 1.69 -11.73
N PRO A 45 -12.41 0.56 -12.33
CA PRO A 45 -13.60 0.50 -13.18
C PRO A 45 -14.90 0.73 -12.38
N GLU A 46 -15.79 1.59 -12.91
CA GLU A 46 -17.06 2.02 -12.28
C GLU A 46 -17.98 0.87 -11.84
N GLY A 47 -17.89 -0.31 -12.49
CA GLY A 47 -18.71 -1.48 -12.15
C GLY A 47 -18.25 -2.25 -10.90
N ALA A 48 -17.02 -2.01 -10.43
CA ALA A 48 -16.44 -2.69 -9.27
C ALA A 48 -15.98 -1.73 -8.16
N TRP A 49 -15.81 -0.45 -8.49
CA TRP A 49 -15.28 0.57 -7.58
C TRP A 49 -16.24 1.76 -7.47
N GLN A 50 -16.40 2.26 -6.24
CA GLN A 50 -17.20 3.42 -5.92
C GLN A 50 -16.29 4.66 -5.97
N HIS A 51 -16.39 5.46 -7.03
CA HIS A 51 -15.62 6.67 -7.18
C HIS A 51 -15.99 7.73 -6.13
N GLN A 52 -14.96 8.40 -5.61
CA GLN A 52 -15.08 9.36 -4.51
C GLN A 52 -14.85 10.79 -5.00
N ASN A 53 -15.32 11.76 -4.22
CA ASN A 53 -15.08 13.17 -4.49
C ASN A 53 -13.66 13.56 -4.06
N VAL A 54 -12.75 13.56 -5.02
CA VAL A 54 -11.33 13.89 -4.82
C VAL A 54 -11.11 15.25 -4.18
N ALA A 55 -11.88 16.28 -4.58
CA ALA A 55 -11.71 17.62 -4.02
C ALA A 55 -12.04 17.66 -2.51
N ALA A 56 -13.08 16.93 -2.10
CA ALA A 56 -13.45 16.80 -0.69
C ALA A 56 -12.39 16.02 0.10
N LEU A 57 -11.86 14.93 -0.48
CA LEU A 57 -10.78 14.16 0.15
C LEU A 57 -9.53 15.02 0.37
N GLU A 58 -9.10 15.79 -0.62
CA GLU A 58 -7.94 16.68 -0.46
C GLU A 58 -8.18 17.81 0.55
N GLU A 59 -9.38 18.36 0.61
CA GLU A 59 -9.74 19.37 1.62
C GLU A 59 -9.64 18.79 3.04
N GLN A 60 -10.22 17.62 3.26
CA GLN A 60 -10.17 16.92 4.55
C GLN A 60 -8.75 16.52 4.96
N LEU A 61 -7.91 16.07 4.01
CA LEU A 61 -6.49 15.81 4.27
C LEU A 61 -5.79 17.07 4.79
N ARG A 62 -6.04 18.22 4.15
CA ARG A 62 -5.43 19.49 4.56
C ARG A 62 -5.94 19.93 5.92
N GLU A 63 -7.21 19.75 6.23
CA GLU A 63 -7.77 20.05 7.55
C GLU A 63 -7.10 19.22 8.66
N VAL A 64 -6.98 17.90 8.45
CA VAL A 64 -6.35 16.98 9.42
C VAL A 64 -4.86 17.28 9.61
N LEU A 65 -4.16 17.68 8.55
CA LEU A 65 -2.74 18.05 8.65
C LEU A 65 -2.55 19.41 9.31
N ALA A 66 -3.42 20.39 9.01
CA ALA A 66 -3.38 21.72 9.59
C ALA A 66 -3.72 21.71 11.09
N SER A 67 -4.64 20.85 11.54
CA SER A 67 -4.94 20.71 12.97
C SER A 67 -3.77 20.16 13.80
N ASN A 68 -2.77 19.53 13.14
CA ASN A 68 -1.65 18.84 13.76
C ASN A 68 -0.29 19.52 13.47
N GLY A 69 -0.27 20.79 13.06
CA GLY A 69 0.95 21.49 12.66
C GLY A 69 0.89 23.01 12.66
N ASP A 70 2.06 23.62 12.50
CA ASP A 70 2.25 25.08 12.42
C ASP A 70 2.01 25.56 10.98
N THR A 71 1.13 26.53 10.79
CA THR A 71 0.61 26.94 9.47
C THR A 71 1.43 28.05 8.80
N ASP A 72 2.68 28.26 9.21
CA ASP A 72 3.51 29.38 8.77
C ASP A 72 4.11 29.24 7.35
N SER A 73 3.71 28.23 6.58
CA SER A 73 4.13 28.01 5.19
C SER A 73 3.17 28.66 4.20
N VAL A 74 3.73 29.21 3.11
CA VAL A 74 2.94 29.66 1.94
C VAL A 74 2.53 28.50 1.01
N PHE A 75 3.08 27.31 1.23
CA PHE A 75 2.70 26.09 0.51
C PHE A 75 1.56 25.36 1.21
N LEU A 76 0.85 24.51 0.46
CA LEU A 76 -0.18 23.63 1.03
C LEU A 76 0.47 22.67 2.05
N VAL A 77 -0.24 22.38 3.14
CA VAL A 77 0.26 21.49 4.22
C VAL A 77 0.49 20.05 3.76
N ASP A 78 -0.10 19.66 2.64
CA ASP A 78 0.06 18.36 1.99
C ASP A 78 0.97 18.40 0.75
N ALA A 79 1.60 19.54 0.46
CA ALA A 79 2.37 19.78 -0.77
C ALA A 79 3.49 18.75 -0.98
N ASP A 80 4.14 18.35 0.09
CA ASP A 80 5.30 17.45 0.08
C ASP A 80 4.95 15.99 0.43
N LEU A 81 3.67 15.69 0.67
CA LEU A 81 3.24 14.33 0.94
C LEU A 81 3.22 13.51 -0.34
N GLY A 82 4.05 12.48 -0.38
CA GLY A 82 4.06 11.48 -1.45
C GLY A 82 2.76 10.66 -1.51
N PRO A 83 2.57 9.92 -2.61
CA PRO A 83 1.31 9.25 -2.92
C PRO A 83 0.95 8.13 -1.93
N LEU A 84 1.93 7.36 -1.45
CA LEU A 84 1.72 6.35 -0.40
C LEU A 84 1.23 6.97 0.91
N SER A 85 1.83 8.10 1.32
CA SER A 85 1.42 8.82 2.54
C SER A 85 0.02 9.40 2.42
N LYS A 86 -0.32 9.99 1.28
CA LYS A 86 -1.67 10.51 1.02
C LYS A 86 -2.71 9.41 1.01
N ALA A 87 -2.43 8.30 0.34
CA ALA A 87 -3.35 7.17 0.26
C ALA A 87 -3.61 6.55 1.64
N LEU A 88 -2.57 6.39 2.46
CA LEU A 88 -2.74 5.94 3.85
C LEU A 88 -3.64 6.91 4.62
N LEU A 89 -3.40 8.22 4.53
CA LEU A 89 -4.21 9.20 5.24
C LEU A 89 -5.67 9.23 4.78
N VAL A 90 -5.95 9.03 3.49
CA VAL A 90 -7.32 8.88 3.01
C VAL A 90 -8.00 7.72 3.72
N VAL A 91 -7.36 6.56 3.79
CA VAL A 91 -7.94 5.39 4.48
C VAL A 91 -8.11 5.64 5.98
N LEU A 92 -7.12 6.23 6.65
CA LEU A 92 -7.19 6.53 8.09
C LEU A 92 -8.28 7.55 8.44
N ASN A 93 -8.63 8.44 7.51
CA ASN A 93 -9.66 9.46 7.72
C ASN A 93 -11.06 9.00 7.32
N GLU A 94 -11.17 8.19 6.27
CA GLU A 94 -12.46 7.76 5.70
C GLU A 94 -12.99 6.46 6.30
N GLU A 95 -12.11 5.61 6.83
CA GLU A 95 -12.49 4.33 7.42
C GLU A 95 -12.44 4.40 8.96
N PRO A 96 -13.32 3.66 9.65
CA PRO A 96 -13.26 3.57 11.10
C PRO A 96 -11.93 2.95 11.54
N MET A 97 -11.36 3.50 12.61
CA MET A 97 -10.19 2.92 13.27
C MET A 97 -10.55 1.56 13.88
N ILE A 98 -9.69 0.57 13.65
CA ILE A 98 -9.85 -0.79 14.18
C ILE A 98 -8.63 -1.17 15.03
N PRO A 99 -8.81 -1.80 16.19
CA PRO A 99 -7.70 -2.19 17.07
C PRO A 99 -6.73 -3.20 16.46
N HIS A 100 -7.24 -4.15 15.66
CA HIS A 100 -6.48 -5.22 15.04
C HIS A 100 -6.63 -5.14 13.52
N ALA A 101 -5.70 -4.45 12.88
CA ALA A 101 -5.78 -4.16 11.46
C ALA A 101 -4.46 -4.45 10.75
N ARG A 102 -4.56 -4.93 9.52
CA ARG A 102 -3.45 -4.97 8.57
C ARG A 102 -3.77 -4.06 7.40
N TYR A 103 -2.85 -3.18 7.07
CA TYR A 103 -2.90 -2.33 5.90
C TYR A 103 -1.89 -2.83 4.88
N ARG A 104 -2.33 -3.09 3.66
CA ARG A 104 -1.47 -3.35 2.51
C ARG A 104 -1.49 -2.13 1.61
N LEU A 105 -0.35 -1.49 1.39
CA LEU A 105 -0.22 -0.46 0.37
C LEU A 105 0.60 -1.04 -0.78
N ARG A 106 0.21 -0.72 -2.01
CA ARG A 106 0.98 -1.03 -3.18
C ARG A 106 1.12 0.19 -4.05
N TYR A 107 2.30 0.34 -4.65
CA TYR A 107 2.62 1.44 -5.55
C TYR A 107 3.06 0.89 -6.91
N ALA A 108 2.47 1.45 -7.94
CA ALA A 108 2.78 1.23 -9.34
C ALA A 108 2.81 2.56 -10.09
N GLN A 109 3.21 2.50 -11.36
CA GLN A 109 3.17 3.65 -12.25
C GLN A 109 2.47 3.28 -13.57
N ALA A 110 1.97 4.29 -14.26
CA ALA A 110 1.50 4.18 -15.63
C ALA A 110 1.88 5.42 -16.43
N ASN A 111 1.98 5.26 -17.74
CA ASN A 111 2.16 6.37 -18.66
C ASN A 111 0.81 6.85 -19.18
N VAL A 112 0.68 8.17 -19.29
CA VAL A 112 -0.36 8.83 -20.08
C VAL A 112 0.33 9.50 -21.25
N THR A 113 -0.07 9.18 -22.47
CA THR A 113 0.50 9.75 -23.69
C THR A 113 -0.56 10.56 -24.45
N PRO A 114 -0.79 11.83 -24.11
CA PRO A 114 -1.75 12.68 -24.81
C PRO A 114 -1.27 13.00 -26.23
N GLU A 115 -2.18 13.13 -27.19
CA GLU A 115 -1.84 13.37 -28.61
C GLU A 115 -1.00 14.64 -28.85
N ALA A 116 -1.14 15.66 -28.01
CA ALA A 116 -0.53 16.98 -28.20
C ALA A 116 0.27 17.47 -26.98
N SER A 117 0.74 16.56 -26.11
CA SER A 117 1.52 16.92 -24.92
C SER A 117 2.58 15.86 -24.63
N PRO A 118 3.67 16.23 -23.93
CA PRO A 118 4.64 15.24 -23.48
C PRO A 118 3.97 14.13 -22.64
N PRO A 119 4.49 12.89 -22.70
CA PRO A 119 4.03 11.82 -21.81
C PRO A 119 4.14 12.24 -20.35
N LEU A 120 3.15 11.84 -19.57
CA LEU A 120 3.07 12.07 -18.14
C LEU A 120 3.09 10.71 -17.44
N ILE A 121 4.02 10.55 -16.49
CA ILE A 121 3.96 9.42 -15.56
C ILE A 121 2.96 9.78 -14.46
N VAL A 122 2.05 8.87 -14.20
CA VAL A 122 1.12 8.93 -13.08
C VAL A 122 1.43 7.81 -12.10
N GLU A 123 1.20 8.08 -10.82
CA GLU A 123 1.45 7.13 -9.75
C GLU A 123 0.12 6.50 -9.35
N LEU A 124 0.12 5.17 -9.23
CA LEU A 124 -1.04 4.36 -8.91
C LEU A 124 -0.81 3.77 -7.53
N VAL A 125 -1.73 4.03 -6.60
CA VAL A 125 -1.64 3.48 -5.25
C VAL A 125 -2.90 2.73 -4.92
N GLU A 126 -2.74 1.50 -4.44
CA GLU A 126 -3.81 0.74 -3.80
C GLU A 126 -3.51 0.64 -2.30
N VAL A 127 -4.51 0.89 -1.46
CA VAL A 127 -4.44 0.68 -0.01
C VAL A 127 -5.61 -0.18 0.43
N SER A 128 -5.33 -1.35 0.98
CA SER A 128 -6.34 -2.25 1.53
C SER A 128 -6.20 -2.33 3.05
N ARG A 129 -7.30 -2.21 3.79
CA ARG A 129 -7.38 -2.44 5.24
C ARG A 129 -8.16 -3.72 5.50
N PHE A 130 -7.53 -4.66 6.19
CA PHE A 130 -8.11 -5.92 6.65
C PHE A 130 -8.39 -5.86 8.15
N ASN A 131 -9.61 -6.20 8.55
CA ASN A 131 -10.03 -6.30 9.94
C ASN A 131 -9.79 -7.72 10.46
N LEU A 132 -8.82 -7.89 11.33
CA LEU A 132 -8.46 -9.19 11.90
C LEU A 132 -9.14 -9.44 13.26
N GLY A 133 -9.89 -8.46 13.75
CA GLY A 133 -10.58 -8.48 15.04
C GLY A 133 -11.51 -9.68 15.23
N PRO A 134 -12.48 -9.94 14.32
CA PRO A 134 -13.42 -11.04 14.49
C PRO A 134 -12.74 -12.42 14.52
N ALA A 135 -11.76 -12.65 13.66
CA ALA A 135 -11.00 -13.90 13.63
C ALA A 135 -10.18 -14.10 14.92
N ARG A 136 -9.54 -13.03 15.40
CA ARG A 136 -8.78 -13.04 16.66
C ARG A 136 -9.69 -13.26 17.88
N HIS A 137 -10.86 -12.62 17.92
CA HIS A 137 -11.86 -12.86 18.95
C HIS A 137 -12.30 -14.33 18.96
N ALA A 138 -12.62 -14.90 17.80
CA ALA A 138 -13.04 -16.30 17.69
C ALA A 138 -11.97 -17.27 18.23
N GLU A 139 -10.70 -17.06 17.87
CA GLU A 139 -9.58 -17.84 18.40
C GLU A 139 -9.44 -17.71 19.93
N LEU A 140 -9.50 -16.48 20.45
CA LEU A 140 -9.38 -16.26 21.89
C LEU A 140 -10.54 -16.89 22.67
N VAL A 141 -11.76 -16.87 22.13
CA VAL A 141 -12.92 -17.55 22.74
C VAL A 141 -12.71 -19.06 22.76
N GLU A 142 -12.13 -19.65 21.71
CA GLU A 142 -11.80 -21.07 21.69
C GLU A 142 -10.75 -21.44 22.74
N ILE A 143 -9.75 -20.59 22.96
CA ILE A 143 -8.64 -20.83 23.90
C ILE A 143 -9.03 -20.55 25.36
N LEU A 144 -9.72 -19.44 25.63
CA LEU A 144 -9.95 -18.90 26.98
C LEU A 144 -11.40 -19.03 27.47
N GLY A 145 -12.35 -19.26 26.56
CA GLY A 145 -13.78 -19.26 26.82
C GLY A 145 -14.41 -17.87 26.74
N GLU A 146 -15.66 -17.79 26.28
CA GLU A 146 -16.40 -16.54 26.02
C GLU A 146 -16.47 -15.61 27.25
N GLU A 147 -16.57 -16.16 28.46
CA GLU A 147 -16.66 -15.36 29.70
C GLU A 147 -15.35 -14.60 30.04
N GLN A 148 -14.22 -14.99 29.46
CA GLN A 148 -12.90 -14.40 29.72
C GLN A 148 -12.44 -13.46 28.60
N VAL A 149 -13.20 -13.37 27.51
CA VAL A 149 -12.86 -12.56 26.34
C VAL A 149 -13.80 -11.37 26.27
N ALA A 150 -13.26 -10.20 25.91
CA ALA A 150 -14.08 -9.02 25.69
C ALA A 150 -15.07 -9.25 24.54
N SER A 151 -16.18 -8.52 24.51
CA SER A 151 -17.16 -8.61 23.41
C SER A 151 -16.52 -8.36 22.04
N VAL A 152 -17.03 -8.98 20.98
CA VAL A 152 -16.57 -8.79 19.60
C VAL A 152 -16.50 -7.32 19.16
N ASP A 153 -17.37 -6.44 19.67
CA ASP A 153 -17.32 -4.99 19.43
C ASP A 153 -15.96 -4.37 19.81
N ALA A 154 -15.33 -4.85 20.88
CA ALA A 154 -14.03 -4.37 21.34
C ALA A 154 -12.89 -4.75 20.40
N PHE A 155 -13.07 -5.74 19.53
CA PHE A 155 -12.10 -6.16 18.52
C PHE A 155 -12.29 -5.42 17.19
N GLY A 156 -13.43 -4.75 17.00
CA GLY A 156 -13.81 -4.08 15.76
C GLY A 156 -14.48 -5.02 14.75
N GLN A 157 -15.52 -4.52 14.08
CA GLN A 157 -16.38 -5.31 13.19
C GLN A 157 -16.58 -4.68 11.80
N ALA A 158 -15.82 -3.64 11.45
CA ALA A 158 -15.95 -3.05 10.13
C ALA A 158 -15.38 -4.00 9.06
N SER A 159 -15.98 -3.99 7.87
CA SER A 159 -15.59 -4.83 6.74
C SER A 159 -14.16 -4.56 6.28
N ASP A 160 -13.60 -5.50 5.52
CA ASP A 160 -12.37 -5.29 4.76
C ASP A 160 -12.64 -4.32 3.60
N VAL A 161 -11.68 -3.45 3.33
CA VAL A 161 -11.85 -2.38 2.33
C VAL A 161 -10.58 -2.18 1.53
N SER A 162 -10.74 -1.69 0.31
CA SER A 162 -9.65 -1.31 -0.58
C SER A 162 -9.94 0.03 -1.22
N TRP A 163 -8.90 0.83 -1.37
CA TRP A 163 -8.91 2.15 -1.96
C TRP A 163 -7.89 2.21 -3.07
N ARG A 164 -8.26 2.81 -4.21
CA ARG A 164 -7.37 3.08 -5.34
C ARG A 164 -7.30 4.57 -5.59
N LEU A 165 -6.09 5.09 -5.64
CA LEU A 165 -5.79 6.49 -5.89
C LEU A 165 -4.87 6.60 -7.11
N ILE A 166 -5.14 7.60 -7.95
CA ILE A 166 -4.26 8.01 -9.04
C ILE A 166 -3.75 9.40 -8.72
N THR A 167 -2.45 9.54 -8.58
CA THR A 167 -1.81 10.83 -8.32
C THR A 167 -0.89 11.25 -9.45
N ARG A 168 -0.61 12.55 -9.50
CA ARG A 168 0.41 13.11 -10.39
C ARG A 168 1.08 14.32 -9.72
N PRO A 169 2.31 14.65 -10.10
CA PRO A 169 2.89 15.93 -9.71
C PRO A 169 2.20 17.09 -10.44
N ILE A 170 1.93 18.18 -9.72
CA ILE A 170 1.53 19.48 -10.30
C ILE A 170 2.39 20.60 -9.70
N MET A 171 2.29 21.82 -10.23
CA MET A 171 3.02 22.94 -9.64
C MET A 171 2.59 23.16 -8.18
N GLY A 172 3.54 22.99 -7.25
CA GLY A 172 3.33 23.22 -5.82
C GLY A 172 2.83 22.01 -5.02
N GLN A 173 2.69 20.82 -5.64
CA GLN A 173 2.25 19.61 -4.95
C GLN A 173 2.84 18.36 -5.63
N VAL A 174 3.50 17.50 -4.85
CA VAL A 174 4.23 16.33 -5.40
C VAL A 174 3.31 15.19 -5.82
N ALA A 175 2.10 15.11 -5.25
CA ALA A 175 1.13 14.05 -5.51
C ALA A 175 -0.32 14.56 -5.43
N ASP A 176 -0.76 15.38 -6.39
CA ASP A 176 -2.16 15.79 -6.58
C ASP A 176 -3.04 14.56 -6.82
N ILE A 177 -4.08 14.35 -6.00
CA ILE A 177 -5.01 13.24 -6.21
C ILE A 177 -5.90 13.63 -7.39
N THR A 178 -5.94 12.80 -8.42
CA THR A 178 -6.78 13.05 -9.61
C THR A 178 -8.02 12.18 -9.63
N HIS A 179 -7.91 10.96 -9.12
CA HIS A 179 -8.99 10.00 -9.01
C HIS A 179 -8.81 9.22 -7.71
N ALA A 180 -9.93 8.93 -7.05
CA ALA A 180 -9.99 8.05 -5.90
C ALA A 180 -11.24 7.17 -6.01
N ALA A 181 -11.12 5.90 -5.64
CA ALA A 181 -12.25 4.99 -5.60
C ALA A 181 -12.10 4.00 -4.45
N ARG A 182 -13.23 3.66 -3.84
CA ARG A 182 -13.36 2.75 -2.71
C ARG A 182 -14.06 1.47 -3.12
N ARG A 183 -13.70 0.36 -2.51
CA ARG A 183 -14.39 -0.92 -2.64
C ARG A 183 -14.37 -1.66 -1.31
N GLU A 184 -15.50 -2.24 -0.95
CA GLU A 184 -15.56 -3.22 0.14
C GLU A 184 -15.12 -4.59 -0.39
N LEU A 185 -14.24 -5.27 0.35
CA LEU A 185 -13.74 -6.58 -0.02
C LEU A 185 -14.67 -7.67 0.53
N PRO A 186 -14.92 -8.76 -0.23
CA PRO A 186 -15.63 -9.91 0.28
C PRO A 186 -14.91 -10.54 1.49
N GLU A 187 -15.67 -11.13 2.42
CA GLU A 187 -15.10 -11.79 3.61
C GLU A 187 -14.07 -12.88 3.27
N ASP A 188 -14.25 -13.59 2.15
CA ASP A 188 -13.38 -14.67 1.67
C ASP A 188 -12.37 -14.21 0.61
N SER A 189 -11.98 -12.93 0.63
CA SER A 189 -11.02 -12.39 -0.33
C SER A 189 -9.67 -13.13 -0.24
N ALA A 190 -9.20 -13.68 -1.36
CA ALA A 190 -7.92 -14.39 -1.43
C ALA A 190 -6.70 -13.43 -1.55
N GLU A 191 -6.81 -12.24 -0.96
CA GLU A 191 -5.82 -11.17 -1.07
C GLU A 191 -4.47 -11.58 -0.45
N LYS A 192 -3.39 -11.19 -1.13
CA LYS A 192 -2.03 -11.51 -0.71
C LYS A 192 -1.28 -10.28 -0.22
N CYS A 193 -0.62 -10.44 0.92
CA CYS A 193 0.24 -9.44 1.56
C CYS A 193 1.64 -10.06 1.59
N LEU A 194 2.59 -9.49 0.84
CA LEU A 194 3.95 -9.98 0.69
C LEU A 194 4.01 -11.49 0.35
N GLY A 195 3.08 -11.94 -0.50
CA GLY A 195 2.95 -13.34 -0.93
C GLY A 195 2.16 -14.27 0.01
N LEU A 196 1.87 -13.85 1.24
CA LEU A 196 1.09 -14.59 2.23
C LEU A 196 -0.37 -14.10 2.29
N SER A 197 -1.26 -14.80 3.00
CA SER A 197 -2.66 -14.36 3.12
C SER A 197 -2.77 -13.09 3.96
N CYS A 198 -3.49 -12.07 3.45
CA CYS A 198 -3.71 -10.82 4.20
C CYS A 198 -4.62 -10.99 5.42
N GLN A 199 -5.41 -12.06 5.49
CA GLN A 199 -6.39 -12.30 6.55
C GLN A 199 -5.89 -13.26 7.65
N THR A 200 -4.61 -13.62 7.63
CA THR A 200 -3.98 -14.42 8.69
C THR A 200 -3.89 -13.62 9.99
N ILE A 201 -4.22 -14.26 11.13
CA ILE A 201 -4.29 -13.61 12.46
C ILE A 201 -2.91 -13.41 13.11
N GLU A 202 -1.91 -14.17 12.69
CA GLU A 202 -0.53 -14.01 13.09
C GLU A 202 0.13 -12.83 12.37
N SER A 203 1.18 -12.28 12.99
CA SER A 203 2.04 -11.27 12.36
C SER A 203 2.64 -11.84 11.08
N LEU A 204 2.32 -11.18 9.97
CA LEU A 204 2.85 -11.54 8.65
C LEU A 204 4.24 -10.95 8.49
N ASN A 205 4.46 -9.77 9.06
CA ASN A 205 5.74 -9.08 9.02
C ASN A 205 6.86 -9.91 9.66
N ASP A 206 6.57 -10.73 10.67
CA ASP A 206 7.52 -11.70 11.22
C ASP A 206 7.78 -12.90 10.31
N ALA A 207 6.77 -13.36 9.57
CA ALA A 207 6.81 -14.60 8.81
C ALA A 207 7.41 -14.45 7.40
N VAL A 208 7.42 -13.23 6.85
CA VAL A 208 7.88 -12.99 5.47
C VAL A 208 9.39 -13.07 5.30
N ARG A 209 10.16 -12.92 6.39
CA ARG A 209 11.61 -12.85 6.31
C ARG A 209 12.29 -13.25 7.62
N ASP A 210 13.43 -13.91 7.51
CA ASP A 210 14.35 -14.12 8.63
C ASP A 210 15.12 -12.82 8.90
N TRP A 211 14.50 -11.92 9.66
CA TRP A 211 15.03 -10.57 9.85
C TRP A 211 16.38 -10.56 10.59
N PRO A 212 17.32 -9.69 10.17
CA PRO A 212 18.48 -9.34 10.99
C PRO A 212 18.06 -8.73 12.33
N GLU A 213 18.99 -8.68 13.28
CA GLU A 213 18.76 -8.11 14.61
C GLU A 213 18.21 -6.68 14.54
N LEU A 214 17.18 -6.40 15.34
CA LEU A 214 16.54 -5.09 15.44
C LEU A 214 17.43 -4.11 16.18
N GLU A 215 17.63 -2.93 15.58
CA GLU A 215 18.42 -1.84 16.16
C GLU A 215 17.51 -0.69 16.61
N PRO A 216 17.79 -0.02 17.74
CA PRO A 216 17.07 1.19 18.11
C PRO A 216 17.20 2.28 17.05
N ALA A 217 16.10 2.99 16.79
CA ALA A 217 16.09 4.09 15.84
C ALA A 217 15.40 5.33 16.41
N GLU A 218 15.89 6.51 16.01
CA GLU A 218 15.32 7.80 16.42
C GLU A 218 14.71 8.49 15.19
N PHE A 219 13.39 8.65 15.18
CA PHE A 219 12.68 9.39 14.15
C PHE A 219 11.70 10.38 14.79
N PRO A 220 11.44 11.53 14.14
CA PRO A 220 10.41 12.44 14.60
C PRO A 220 9.05 11.78 14.44
N PHE A 221 8.42 11.50 15.59
CA PHE A 221 7.17 10.76 15.67
C PHE A 221 6.05 11.65 16.20
N LYS A 222 4.87 11.54 15.60
CA LYS A 222 3.65 12.20 16.04
C LYS A 222 2.66 11.14 16.58
N PRO A 223 2.41 11.08 17.90
CA PRO A 223 1.51 10.10 18.50
C PRO A 223 0.09 10.10 17.92
N GLU A 224 -0.40 11.24 17.46
CA GLU A 224 -1.71 11.40 16.82
C GLU A 224 -1.78 10.82 15.39
N GLN A 225 -0.63 10.51 14.78
CA GLN A 225 -0.49 10.03 13.41
C GLN A 225 0.59 8.95 13.34
N MET A 226 0.49 7.94 14.20
CA MET A 226 1.56 6.95 14.39
C MET A 226 1.84 6.16 13.11
N GLU A 227 0.80 5.69 12.43
CA GLU A 227 0.87 4.92 11.19
C GLU A 227 1.54 5.73 10.07
N LEU A 228 1.14 7.00 9.91
CA LEU A 228 1.76 7.89 8.95
C LEU A 228 3.23 8.15 9.29
N SER A 229 3.53 8.43 10.56
CA SER A 229 4.90 8.70 11.02
C SER A 229 5.82 7.51 10.74
N LEU A 230 5.34 6.29 11.00
CA LEU A 230 6.09 5.07 10.75
C LEU A 230 6.31 4.85 9.24
N LEU A 231 5.26 5.00 8.42
CA LEU A 231 5.39 4.91 6.96
C LEU A 231 6.41 5.92 6.42
N GLN A 232 6.35 7.18 6.87
CA GLN A 232 7.28 8.21 6.42
C GLN A 232 8.73 7.94 6.84
N ALA A 233 8.95 7.39 8.03
CA ALA A 233 10.27 6.98 8.49
C ALA A 233 10.83 5.82 7.63
N GLY A 234 10.02 4.80 7.33
CA GLY A 234 10.42 3.71 6.44
C GLY A 234 10.73 4.17 5.02
N LEU A 235 9.92 5.07 4.47
CA LEU A 235 10.19 5.68 3.14
C LEU A 235 11.46 6.54 3.15
N GLU A 236 11.79 7.17 4.29
CA GLU A 236 13.04 7.92 4.46
C GLU A 236 14.26 6.99 4.49
N GLN A 237 14.17 5.81 5.13
CA GLN A 237 15.23 4.79 5.12
C GLN A 237 15.51 4.24 3.72
N LEU A 238 14.48 4.10 2.88
CA LEU A 238 14.61 3.69 1.49
C LEU A 238 15.02 4.83 0.54
N GLY A 239 15.19 6.06 1.05
CA GLY A 239 15.55 7.23 0.24
C GLY A 239 14.42 7.75 -0.66
N LEU A 240 13.21 7.23 -0.52
CA LEU A 240 11.99 7.65 -1.23
C LEU A 240 11.38 8.92 -0.63
N ARG A 241 11.83 9.30 0.56
CA ARG A 241 11.55 10.59 1.18
C ARG A 241 12.86 11.18 1.68
N GLN A 242 13.08 12.46 1.44
CA GLN A 242 14.26 13.16 1.94
C GLN A 242 13.89 14.36 2.77
N ARG A 243 14.71 14.66 3.77
CA ARG A 243 14.60 15.86 4.60
C ARG A 243 15.84 16.72 4.36
N ASP A 244 15.63 17.99 4.03
CA ASP A 244 16.73 18.96 3.91
C ASP A 244 17.18 19.50 5.28
N GLU A 245 18.25 20.28 5.29
CA GLU A 245 18.80 20.89 6.51
C GLU A 245 17.82 21.83 7.24
N GLN A 246 16.79 22.31 6.55
CA GLN A 246 15.73 23.17 7.09
C GLN A 246 14.53 22.35 7.59
N GLY A 247 14.63 21.02 7.55
CA GLY A 247 13.55 20.11 7.95
C GLY A 247 12.45 19.97 6.90
N ARG A 248 12.58 20.59 5.72
CA ARG A 248 11.60 20.43 4.64
C ARG A 248 11.75 19.07 4.02
N THR A 249 10.62 18.45 3.74
CA THR A 249 10.57 17.08 3.25
C THR A 249 10.25 17.08 1.77
N SER A 250 10.80 16.15 1.01
CA SER A 250 10.46 16.00 -0.40
C SER A 250 10.25 14.53 -0.73
N TRP A 251 9.15 14.24 -1.43
CA TRP A 251 8.95 12.96 -2.10
C TRP A 251 9.99 12.79 -3.20
N ARG A 252 10.65 11.64 -3.22
CA ARG A 252 11.48 11.20 -4.33
C ARG A 252 10.73 10.10 -5.06
N VAL A 253 10.18 10.46 -6.21
CA VAL A 253 9.53 9.51 -7.11
C VAL A 253 10.51 8.36 -7.37
N PRO A 254 10.16 7.12 -7.03
CA PRO A 254 11.01 5.98 -7.34
C PRO A 254 11.18 5.88 -8.85
N GLU A 255 12.37 5.45 -9.28
CA GLU A 255 12.61 5.13 -10.69
C GLU A 255 11.69 3.99 -11.12
N TRP A 256 11.04 4.13 -12.27
CA TRP A 256 10.20 3.07 -12.83
C TRP A 256 11.10 1.98 -13.40
N PRO A 257 11.06 0.73 -12.88
CA PRO A 257 11.86 -0.34 -13.44
C PRO A 257 11.43 -0.68 -14.88
N GLU A 258 12.39 -0.84 -15.78
CA GLU A 258 12.11 -1.24 -17.18
C GLU A 258 11.44 -2.63 -17.30
N SER A 259 11.62 -3.49 -16.29
CA SER A 259 11.01 -4.82 -16.20
C SER A 259 9.54 -4.80 -15.76
N VAL A 260 9.05 -3.67 -15.24
CA VAL A 260 7.73 -3.55 -14.60
C VAL A 260 6.73 -2.95 -15.59
N THR A 261 5.67 -3.70 -15.86
CA THR A 261 4.60 -3.26 -16.78
C THR A 261 3.72 -2.18 -16.12
N PRO A 262 3.11 -1.24 -16.88
CA PRO A 262 2.17 -0.29 -16.28
C PRO A 262 1.09 -0.96 -15.42
N GLY A 263 0.87 -0.42 -14.21
CA GLY A 263 -0.06 -0.97 -13.22
C GLY A 263 0.50 -2.09 -12.34
N GLU A 264 1.65 -2.65 -12.67
CA GLU A 264 2.31 -3.68 -11.87
C GLU A 264 2.96 -3.06 -10.62
N PRO A 265 2.61 -3.55 -9.41
CA PRO A 265 3.23 -3.07 -8.18
C PRO A 265 4.71 -3.46 -8.11
N PHE A 266 5.55 -2.51 -7.71
CA PHE A 266 6.97 -2.77 -7.43
C PHE A 266 7.42 -2.25 -6.06
N ILE A 267 6.56 -1.53 -5.35
CA ILE A 267 6.70 -1.30 -3.90
C ILE A 267 5.43 -1.81 -3.25
N GLU A 268 5.60 -2.66 -2.23
CA GLU A 268 4.52 -3.13 -1.36
C GLU A 268 4.86 -2.82 0.10
N VAL A 269 3.87 -2.37 0.85
CA VAL A 269 3.97 -2.03 2.27
C VAL A 269 2.95 -2.87 3.03
N SER A 270 3.38 -3.51 4.11
CA SER A 270 2.52 -4.16 5.10
C SER A 270 2.66 -3.41 6.42
N LEU A 271 1.59 -2.76 6.87
CA LEU A 271 1.52 -2.08 8.17
C LEU A 271 0.51 -2.81 9.04
N GLU A 272 0.97 -3.36 10.15
CA GLU A 272 0.17 -4.11 11.11
C GLU A 272 -0.01 -3.32 12.39
N ARG A 273 -1.24 -3.32 12.92
CA ARG A 273 -1.61 -2.71 14.20
C ARG A 273 -2.17 -3.77 15.13
N GLY A 274 -1.63 -3.81 16.35
CA GLY A 274 -2.20 -4.61 17.44
C GLY A 274 -2.12 -6.13 17.19
N MET A 275 -1.11 -6.60 16.45
CA MET A 275 -0.94 -8.03 16.16
C MET A 275 -0.28 -8.80 17.32
N GLY A 276 0.55 -8.11 18.11
CA GLY A 276 1.20 -8.64 19.30
C GLY A 276 0.36 -8.56 20.58
N GLN A 277 1.00 -8.79 21.72
CA GLN A 277 0.40 -8.59 23.05
C GLN A 277 0.39 -7.11 23.48
N ASP A 278 1.33 -6.32 22.97
CA ASP A 278 1.42 -4.88 23.19
C ASP A 278 0.71 -4.10 22.06
N ASP A 279 0.28 -2.87 22.36
CA ASP A 279 -0.14 -1.91 21.32
C ASP A 279 1.10 -1.50 20.53
N ALA A 280 1.36 -2.26 19.47
CA ALA A 280 2.50 -2.11 18.60
C ALA A 280 2.04 -1.85 17.16
N LEU A 281 2.84 -1.04 16.47
CA LEU A 281 2.76 -0.90 15.02
C LEU A 281 3.99 -1.55 14.41
N ASP A 282 3.78 -2.38 13.40
CA ASP A 282 4.85 -3.06 12.66
C ASP A 282 4.70 -2.75 11.18
N LEU A 283 5.74 -2.17 10.59
CA LEU A 283 5.79 -1.78 9.20
C LEU A 283 6.86 -2.61 8.51
N VAL A 284 6.52 -3.22 7.37
CA VAL A 284 7.47 -3.76 6.40
C VAL A 284 7.25 -3.07 5.07
N ILE A 285 8.33 -2.60 4.44
CA ILE A 285 8.34 -2.12 3.06
C ILE A 285 9.22 -3.05 2.23
N HIS A 286 8.66 -3.58 1.16
CA HIS A 286 9.36 -4.34 0.13
C HIS A 286 9.42 -3.50 -1.15
N HIS A 287 10.62 -3.08 -1.54
CA HIS A 287 10.89 -2.38 -2.79
C HIS A 287 11.62 -3.32 -3.73
N ASP A 288 10.92 -3.83 -4.74
CA ASP A 288 11.39 -4.85 -5.67
C ASP A 288 11.80 -4.24 -7.02
N GLN A 289 12.42 -5.05 -7.86
CA GLN A 289 12.80 -4.75 -9.24
C GLN A 289 13.74 -3.53 -9.32
N LEU A 290 14.65 -3.42 -8.36
CA LEU A 290 15.63 -2.35 -8.35
C LEU A 290 16.52 -2.48 -9.60
N MET A 291 16.74 -1.35 -10.28
CA MET A 291 17.63 -1.25 -11.44
C MET A 291 19.12 -1.26 -11.03
N ASP A 292 19.48 -2.18 -10.13
CA ASP A 292 20.83 -2.41 -9.62
C ASP A 292 21.31 -3.77 -10.11
N ASP A 293 22.60 -3.91 -10.42
CA ASP A 293 23.16 -5.14 -10.98
C ASP A 293 23.35 -6.24 -9.92
N HIS A 294 23.35 -5.88 -8.63
CA HIS A 294 23.54 -6.80 -7.52
C HIS A 294 22.26 -7.06 -6.72
N THR A 295 21.45 -6.04 -6.53
CA THR A 295 20.31 -6.02 -5.59
C THR A 295 19.00 -6.08 -6.36
N ARG A 296 18.21 -7.13 -6.14
CA ARG A 296 16.86 -7.29 -6.69
C ARG A 296 15.85 -6.47 -5.90
N ALA A 297 15.88 -6.58 -4.58
CA ALA A 297 14.92 -5.95 -3.71
C ALA A 297 15.54 -5.45 -2.39
N LEU A 298 14.95 -4.38 -1.86
CA LEU A 298 15.20 -3.86 -0.52
C LEU A 298 14.03 -4.17 0.39
N TRP A 299 14.33 -4.58 1.61
CA TRP A 299 13.38 -4.84 2.67
C TRP A 299 13.71 -3.95 3.85
N GLU A 300 12.74 -3.16 4.30
CA GLU A 300 12.87 -2.31 5.47
C GLU A 300 11.76 -2.68 6.45
N ARG A 301 12.08 -2.85 7.74
CA ARG A 301 11.12 -3.14 8.79
C ARG A 301 11.30 -2.20 9.97
N LEU A 302 10.23 -1.50 10.36
CA LEU A 302 10.21 -0.62 11.52
C LEU A 302 9.10 -1.07 12.47
N VAL A 303 9.39 -1.11 13.76
CA VAL A 303 8.42 -1.46 14.79
C VAL A 303 8.37 -0.37 15.85
N ILE A 304 7.16 0.08 16.18
CA ILE A 304 6.89 0.92 17.34
C ILE A 304 6.38 0.04 18.45
N LEU A 305 7.07 0.05 19.59
CA LEU A 305 6.69 -0.67 20.79
C LEU A 305 6.18 0.33 21.85
N GLY A 306 4.94 0.15 22.27
CA GLY A 306 4.29 0.99 23.29
C GLY A 306 3.72 2.30 22.72
N THR A 307 3.14 3.11 23.62
CA THR A 307 2.38 4.33 23.27
C THR A 307 2.93 5.58 23.97
N GLY A 308 2.78 6.75 23.35
CA GLY A 308 3.14 8.05 23.93
C GLY A 308 4.65 8.27 24.06
N ASP A 309 5.09 9.04 25.05
CA ASP A 309 6.50 9.44 25.24
C ASP A 309 7.46 8.28 25.54
N ALA A 310 6.91 7.10 25.88
CA ALA A 310 7.69 5.89 26.14
C ALA A 310 7.80 4.97 24.91
N ALA A 311 7.18 5.34 23.78
CA ALA A 311 7.26 4.58 22.54
C ALA A 311 8.73 4.45 22.10
N ARG A 312 9.12 3.21 21.79
CA ARG A 312 10.46 2.91 21.25
C ARG A 312 10.31 2.48 19.81
N VAL A 313 11.13 3.05 18.95
CA VAL A 313 11.23 2.61 17.55
C VAL A 313 12.45 1.74 17.42
N VAL A 314 12.26 0.59 16.80
CA VAL A 314 13.35 -0.29 16.36
C VAL A 314 13.22 -0.50 14.86
N THR A 315 14.35 -0.68 14.18
CA THR A 315 14.39 -0.94 12.75
C THR A 315 15.35 -2.08 12.42
N THR A 316 15.10 -2.73 11.30
CA THR A 316 16.01 -3.66 10.66
C THR A 316 15.79 -3.60 9.16
N ARG A 317 16.81 -4.00 8.41
CA ARG A 317 16.77 -3.97 6.96
C ARG A 317 17.48 -5.18 6.40
N ASP A 318 17.05 -5.59 5.22
CA ASP A 318 17.71 -6.65 4.49
C ASP A 318 17.66 -6.38 2.99
N GLN A 319 18.51 -7.07 2.24
CA GLN A 319 18.64 -6.93 0.80
C GLN A 319 18.53 -8.31 0.17
N GLU A 320 17.79 -8.39 -0.93
CA GLU A 320 17.70 -9.60 -1.72
C GLU A 320 18.53 -9.44 -2.99
N PRO A 321 19.57 -10.27 -3.20
CA PRO A 321 20.35 -10.21 -4.42
C PRO A 321 19.58 -10.81 -5.60
N TRP A 322 19.95 -10.43 -6.83
CA TRP A 322 19.47 -11.15 -8.01
C TRP A 322 19.90 -12.62 -7.96
N PRO A 323 19.04 -13.57 -8.42
CA PRO A 323 19.43 -14.96 -8.55
C PRO A 323 20.68 -15.03 -9.43
N ARG A 324 21.80 -15.50 -8.87
CA ARG A 324 22.99 -15.74 -9.68
C ARG A 324 22.71 -16.92 -10.60
N PRO A 325 23.00 -16.80 -11.90
CA PRO A 325 22.89 -17.95 -12.78
C PRO A 325 23.83 -19.08 -12.31
N ASP A 326 23.30 -20.29 -12.20
CA ASP A 326 24.09 -21.51 -11.96
C ASP A 326 24.81 -21.93 -13.25
N TRP A 327 25.84 -21.19 -13.69
CA TRP A 327 26.69 -21.61 -14.80
C TRP A 327 28.18 -21.38 -14.54
#